data_AF-A0A8B9A671-F1
#
_entry.id   AF-A0A8B9A671-F1
#
_cell.length_a   1.000
_cell.length_b   1.000
_cell.length_c   1.000
_cell.angle_alpha   90.00
_cell.angle_beta   90.00
_cell.angle_gamma   90.00
#
_symmetry.space_group_name_H-M   'P 1'
#
loop_
_entity.id
_entity.type
_entity.pdbx_description
1 polymer ?
#
loop_
_entity_poly.entity_id
_entity_poly.type
_entity_poly.pdbx_seq_one_letter_code
_entity_poly.pdbx_strand_id
1 'polypeptide(L)'
;MTLDYREKMRNEAVRFVTYNVNFASRKFSNYKIRADSIIVEPNKGPEAPSLKEIVAKETTELLERQQRLSVRDLAKKFEKGLNTATKLSNEAKWREVTDRHVLLKKLKVVLESLKGRMVGQNKDEFEEAISMVETLAVQLAQREGELLQEKSEVKKLAIFLKKASEDAKKVVEEERACARVKIESARAAAQRVVQAFHEHEMKTRSTEKQKDFEQLMREVQEARRIKMLHQPSRVMHMEHELQALRIQYAEKSMSSVQLRKELARNKRLEENMNQLYELEGLESLGSSLHIIPREDTAPDISTCAIQWYRIQSEGNKKELIPGIYLTFVPFSLLYVNSSSCKTNRNLTI
;
A
#
# COMPACT_ATOMS: atom_id res chain seq x y z
N MET A 1 17.45 -26.84 -27.73
CA MET A 1 16.01 -26.51 -27.75
C MET A 1 15.62 -25.92 -26.40
N THR A 2 16.04 -24.68 -26.13
CA THR A 2 15.99 -24.09 -24.78
C THR A 2 15.77 -22.57 -24.85
N LEU A 3 14.96 -22.11 -25.82
CA LEU A 3 14.58 -20.71 -25.94
C LEU A 3 13.06 -20.47 -25.99
N ASP A 4 12.25 -21.51 -26.11
CA ASP A 4 10.79 -21.36 -26.32
C ASP A 4 9.95 -21.34 -25.01
N TYR A 5 10.54 -21.74 -23.88
CA TYR A 5 9.81 -21.77 -22.60
C TYR A 5 9.79 -20.41 -21.87
N ARG A 6 10.76 -19.54 -22.16
CA ARG A 6 10.87 -18.21 -21.54
C ARG A 6 9.92 -17.19 -22.18
N GLU A 7 9.54 -17.37 -23.44
CA GLU A 7 8.60 -16.49 -24.14
C GLU A 7 7.13 -16.80 -23.79
N LYS A 8 6.79 -18.07 -23.57
CA LYS A 8 5.44 -18.45 -23.12
C LYS A 8 5.10 -17.92 -21.72
N MET A 9 6.05 -17.96 -20.79
CA MET A 9 5.86 -17.42 -19.43
C MET A 9 5.87 -15.89 -19.34
N ARG A 10 6.31 -15.19 -20.41
CA ARG A 10 6.28 -13.72 -20.46
C ARG A 10 4.95 -13.18 -20.99
N ASN A 11 4.19 -13.98 -21.73
CA ASN A 11 2.89 -13.60 -22.30
C ASN A 11 1.68 -14.05 -21.45
N GLU A 12 1.87 -14.98 -20.51
CA GLU A 12 0.81 -15.45 -19.59
C GLU A 12 0.83 -14.76 -18.23
N ALA A 13 1.85 -13.95 -17.95
CA ALA A 13 1.92 -13.12 -16.76
C ALA A 13 1.44 -11.71 -17.08
N VAL A 14 0.39 -11.29 -16.37
CA VAL A 14 -0.14 -9.93 -16.30
C VAL A 14 -1.02 -9.52 -17.49
N ARG A 15 -2.21 -10.13 -17.57
CA ARG A 15 -3.40 -9.28 -17.78
C ARG A 15 -3.41 -8.29 -16.63
N PHE A 16 -2.86 -7.10 -16.85
CA PHE A 16 -3.16 -5.95 -16.03
C PHE A 16 -4.66 -5.73 -16.19
N VAL A 17 -5.43 -6.32 -15.28
CA VAL A 17 -6.78 -5.88 -15.01
C VAL A 17 -6.57 -4.48 -14.48
N THR A 18 -6.68 -3.49 -15.38
CA THR A 18 -6.86 -2.11 -15.01
C THR A 18 -8.21 -2.06 -14.29
N TYR A 19 -8.18 -2.38 -13.00
CA TYR A 19 -9.20 -1.93 -12.09
C TYR A 19 -9.17 -0.41 -12.24
N ASN A 20 -10.13 0.13 -12.98
CA ASN A 20 -10.49 1.53 -12.91
C ASN A 20 -11.11 1.71 -11.52
N VAL A 21 -10.26 1.70 -10.49
CA VAL A 21 -10.64 2.12 -9.15
C VAL A 21 -10.82 3.62 -9.30
N ASN A 22 -12.08 4.04 -9.43
CA ASN A 22 -12.40 5.45 -9.44
C ASN A 22 -12.24 5.95 -7.99
N PHE A 23 -11.01 6.24 -7.59
CA PHE A 23 -10.76 6.96 -6.35
C PHE A 23 -11.45 8.32 -6.48
N ALA A 24 -12.40 8.60 -5.58
CA ALA A 24 -13.12 9.87 -5.55
C ALA A 24 -12.18 11.09 -5.44
N SER A 25 -10.92 10.87 -5.05
CA SER A 25 -9.84 11.86 -5.05
C SER A 25 -8.53 11.23 -5.50
N ARG A 26 -7.86 11.85 -6.48
CA ARG A 26 -6.46 11.52 -6.88
C ARG A 26 -5.41 12.19 -5.98
N LYS A 27 -5.81 12.74 -4.83
CA LYS A 27 -4.92 13.45 -3.89
C LYS A 27 -4.96 12.77 -2.53
N PHE A 28 -3.78 12.58 -1.93
CA PHE A 28 -3.65 12.14 -0.54
C PHE A 28 -4.36 13.13 0.39
N SER A 29 -5.03 12.60 1.42
CA SER A 29 -5.71 13.40 2.43
C SER A 29 -4.70 14.31 3.15
N ASN A 30 -4.90 15.62 3.06
CA ASN A 30 -4.07 16.59 3.78
C ASN A 30 -4.47 16.58 5.26
N TYR A 31 -3.94 15.66 6.05
CA TYR A 31 -4.04 15.73 7.50
C TYR A 31 -3.00 16.75 8.03
N LYS A 32 -3.44 17.68 8.87
CA LYS A 32 -2.52 18.52 9.67
C LYS A 32 -2.46 17.92 11.07
N ILE A 33 -1.26 17.49 11.48
CA ILE A 33 -1.00 17.03 12.84
C ILE A 33 -0.78 18.27 13.71
N ARG A 34 -1.63 18.47 14.73
CA ARG A 34 -1.45 19.52 15.74
C ARG A 34 -0.44 19.03 16.81
N ALA A 35 0.18 19.97 17.53
CA ALA A 35 1.25 19.73 18.52
C ALA A 35 0.89 18.76 19.67
N ASP A 36 -0.37 18.39 19.82
CA ASP A 36 -0.91 17.39 20.76
C ASP A 36 -1.05 15.99 20.16
N SER A 37 -0.55 15.74 18.94
CA SER A 37 -0.62 14.44 18.25
C SER A 37 -2.04 13.99 17.88
N ILE A 38 -3.02 14.90 17.87
CA ILE A 38 -4.39 14.59 17.46
C ILE A 38 -4.53 14.81 15.95
N ILE A 39 -4.97 13.77 15.23
CA ILE A 39 -5.25 13.80 13.79
C ILE A 39 -6.62 14.48 13.60
N VAL A 40 -6.65 15.65 12.97
CA VAL A 40 -7.91 16.29 12.57
C VAL A 40 -8.28 15.78 11.17
N GLU A 41 -9.33 14.96 11.09
CA GLU A 41 -9.91 14.54 9.81
C GLU A 41 -10.51 15.73 9.06
N PRO A 42 -10.22 15.90 7.76
CA PRO A 42 -10.87 16.94 6.97
C PRO A 42 -12.32 16.57 6.70
N ASN A 43 -13.18 17.58 6.78
CA ASN A 43 -14.64 17.54 6.60
C ASN A 43 -15.08 16.60 5.46
N LYS A 44 -15.99 15.67 5.77
CA LYS A 44 -16.51 14.65 4.85
C LYS A 44 -17.11 15.32 3.60
N GLY A 45 -16.59 14.97 2.43
CA GLY A 45 -17.27 15.22 1.15
C GLY A 45 -18.61 14.48 1.09
N PRO A 46 -19.43 14.72 0.04
CA PRO A 46 -20.79 14.19 -0.02
C PRO A 46 -20.77 12.66 0.13
N GLU A 47 -21.51 12.19 1.13
CA GLU A 47 -21.61 10.79 1.51
C GLU A 47 -22.10 9.98 0.31
N ALA A 48 -21.34 8.94 -0.06
CA ALA A 48 -21.76 8.04 -1.12
C ALA A 48 -23.13 7.45 -0.75
N PRO A 49 -24.07 7.30 -1.73
CA PRO A 49 -25.42 6.83 -1.43
C PRO A 49 -25.38 5.51 -0.66
N SER A 50 -26.21 5.39 0.36
CA SER A 50 -26.23 4.19 1.19
C SER A 50 -26.66 2.96 0.37
N LEU A 51 -26.21 1.76 0.73
CA LEU A 51 -26.59 0.52 0.04
C LEU A 51 -28.13 0.37 -0.05
N LYS A 52 -28.85 0.84 0.98
CA LYS A 52 -30.32 0.85 1.01
C LYS A 52 -30.91 1.79 -0.05
N GLU A 53 -30.33 2.96 -0.27
CA GLU A 53 -30.77 3.88 -1.32
C GLU A 53 -30.46 3.36 -2.72
N ILE A 54 -29.31 2.71 -2.91
CA ILE A 54 -28.95 2.10 -4.20
C ILE A 54 -29.95 0.99 -4.54
N VAL A 55 -30.21 0.09 -3.58
CA VAL A 55 -31.20 -0.99 -3.73
C VAL A 55 -32.60 -0.43 -3.99
N ALA A 56 -33.03 0.60 -3.25
CA ALA A 56 -34.33 1.23 -3.46
C ALA A 56 -34.44 1.84 -4.85
N LYS A 57 -33.43 2.58 -5.31
CA LYS A 57 -33.39 3.17 -6.66
C LYS A 57 -33.44 2.10 -7.76
N GLU A 58 -32.60 1.06 -7.67
CA GLU A 58 -32.64 -0.05 -8.63
C GLU A 58 -34.00 -0.77 -8.64
N THR A 59 -34.60 -0.98 -7.46
CA THR A 59 -35.91 -1.63 -7.36
C THR A 59 -36.99 -0.80 -8.05
N THR A 60 -36.98 0.52 -7.88
CA THR A 60 -37.91 1.41 -8.58
C THR A 60 -37.67 1.45 -10.09
N GLU A 61 -36.42 1.46 -10.54
CA GLU A 61 -36.10 1.41 -11.98
C GLU A 61 -36.51 0.09 -12.63
N LEU A 62 -36.36 -1.04 -11.93
CA LEU A 62 -36.82 -2.35 -12.41
C LEU A 62 -38.34 -2.40 -12.53
N LEU A 63 -39.05 -1.80 -11.58
CA LEU A 63 -40.52 -1.72 -11.59
C LEU A 63 -41.02 -0.82 -12.73
N GLU A 64 -40.37 0.32 -12.97
CA GLU A 64 -40.71 1.22 -14.08
C GLU A 64 -40.43 0.56 -15.44
N ARG A 65 -39.31 -0.17 -15.58
CA ARG A 65 -39.03 -0.99 -16.77
C ARG A 65 -40.07 -2.08 -17.00
N GLN A 66 -40.65 -2.65 -15.93
CA GLN A 66 -41.74 -3.61 -16.03
C GLN A 66 -43.06 -2.97 -16.54
N GLN A 67 -43.28 -1.69 -16.25
CA GLN A 67 -44.50 -0.93 -16.60
C GLN A 67 -44.53 -0.38 -18.04
N ARG A 68 -43.37 -0.15 -18.67
CA ARG A 68 -43.28 0.26 -20.08
C ARG A 68 -43.71 -0.89 -21.00
N LEU A 69 -45.02 -0.97 -21.29
CA LEU A 69 -45.66 -1.98 -22.15
C LEU A 69 -45.07 -3.37 -21.91
N SER A 70 -45.49 -4.00 -20.81
CA SER A 70 -45.09 -5.38 -20.54
C SER A 70 -45.32 -6.22 -21.80
N VAL A 71 -44.32 -7.02 -22.20
CA VAL A 71 -44.45 -8.01 -23.29
C VAL A 71 -45.72 -8.85 -23.14
N ARG A 72 -46.18 -9.03 -21.88
CA ARG A 72 -47.45 -9.66 -21.52
C ARG A 72 -48.68 -8.91 -22.06
N ASP A 73 -48.72 -7.59 -21.96
CA ASP A 73 -49.82 -6.76 -22.47
C ASP A 73 -49.84 -6.74 -24.00
N LEU A 74 -48.66 -6.70 -24.62
CA LEU A 74 -48.52 -6.78 -26.07
C LEU A 74 -48.98 -8.15 -26.60
N ALA A 75 -48.59 -9.24 -25.94
CA ALA A 75 -49.04 -10.59 -26.25
C ALA A 75 -50.57 -10.72 -26.11
N LYS A 76 -51.16 -10.19 -25.03
CA LYS A 76 -52.61 -10.23 -24.81
C LYS A 76 -53.39 -9.44 -25.88
N LYS A 77 -52.87 -8.30 -26.33
CA LYS A 77 -53.44 -7.53 -27.44
C LYS A 77 -53.35 -8.30 -28.76
N PHE A 78 -52.21 -8.94 -29.02
CA PHE A 78 -52.00 -9.75 -30.21
C PHE A 78 -52.95 -10.97 -30.26
N GLU A 79 -53.09 -11.68 -29.15
CA GLU A 79 -53.97 -12.85 -29.03
C GLU A 79 -55.45 -12.47 -29.22
N LYS A 80 -55.88 -11.32 -28.68
CA LYS A 80 -57.20 -10.73 -28.97
C LYS A 80 -57.37 -10.39 -30.46
N GLY A 81 -56.34 -9.82 -31.09
CA GLY A 81 -56.33 -9.50 -32.51
C GLY A 81 -56.47 -10.74 -33.39
N LEU A 82 -55.68 -11.79 -33.10
CA LEU A 82 -55.76 -13.08 -33.80
C LEU A 82 -57.16 -13.72 -33.63
N ASN A 83 -57.72 -13.71 -32.42
CA ASN A 83 -59.07 -14.21 -32.17
C ASN A 83 -60.17 -13.41 -32.88
N THR A 84 -59.96 -12.11 -33.08
CA THR A 84 -60.89 -11.26 -33.82
C THR A 84 -60.82 -11.56 -35.32
N ALA A 85 -59.60 -11.72 -35.88
CA ALA A 85 -59.39 -12.07 -37.28
C ALA A 85 -59.94 -13.45 -37.63
N THR A 86 -59.78 -14.44 -36.75
CA THR A 86 -60.35 -15.79 -36.96
C THR A 86 -61.88 -15.79 -36.89
N LYS A 87 -62.50 -14.97 -36.03
CA LYS A 87 -63.95 -14.77 -36.01
C LYS A 87 -64.46 -14.12 -37.29
N LEU A 88 -63.84 -13.03 -37.73
CA LEU A 88 -64.21 -12.33 -38.98
C LEU A 88 -64.10 -13.22 -40.22
N SER A 89 -63.09 -14.10 -40.26
CA SER A 89 -62.91 -15.11 -41.32
C SER A 89 -64.10 -16.10 -41.42
N ASN A 90 -64.76 -16.36 -40.29
CA ASN A 90 -65.84 -17.33 -40.17
C ASN A 90 -67.25 -16.71 -40.25
N GLU A 91 -67.38 -15.38 -40.32
CA GLU A 91 -68.65 -14.69 -40.04
C GLU A 91 -69.62 -14.57 -41.24
N ALA A 92 -70.90 -14.33 -40.91
CA ALA A 92 -72.13 -14.54 -41.67
C ALA A 92 -72.36 -13.72 -42.95
N LYS A 93 -71.41 -12.87 -43.38
CA LYS A 93 -71.55 -12.00 -44.57
C LYS A 93 -71.90 -12.77 -45.85
N TRP A 94 -71.53 -14.05 -45.91
CA TRP A 94 -71.79 -14.96 -47.02
C TRP A 94 -73.26 -15.31 -47.21
N ARG A 95 -74.00 -15.51 -46.11
CA ARG A 95 -75.42 -15.86 -46.19
C ARG A 95 -76.24 -14.70 -46.76
N GLU A 96 -75.84 -13.48 -46.43
CA GLU A 96 -76.53 -12.27 -46.88
C GLU A 96 -76.35 -12.01 -48.39
N VAL A 97 -75.20 -12.35 -48.96
CA VAL A 97 -74.95 -12.23 -50.41
C VAL A 97 -75.75 -13.27 -51.21
N THR A 98 -75.81 -14.51 -50.73
CA THR A 98 -76.62 -15.57 -51.37
C THR A 98 -78.12 -15.26 -51.36
N ASP A 99 -78.64 -14.67 -50.28
CA ASP A 99 -80.05 -14.30 -50.18
C ASP A 99 -80.42 -13.16 -51.14
N ARG A 100 -79.51 -12.19 -51.36
CA ARG A 100 -79.71 -11.09 -52.32
C ARG A 100 -79.77 -11.58 -53.77
N HIS A 101 -78.99 -12.60 -54.13
CA HIS A 101 -79.06 -13.23 -55.45
C HIS A 101 -80.39 -13.93 -55.71
N VAL A 102 -80.93 -14.62 -54.70
CA VAL A 102 -82.26 -15.24 -54.81
C VAL A 102 -83.35 -14.18 -54.96
N LEU A 103 -83.25 -13.06 -54.23
CA LEU A 103 -84.22 -11.98 -54.30
C LEU A 103 -84.23 -11.29 -55.67
N LEU A 104 -83.06 -10.99 -56.23
CA LEU A 104 -82.96 -10.38 -57.57
C LEU A 104 -83.48 -11.30 -58.67
N LYS A 105 -83.24 -12.61 -58.58
CA LYS A 105 -83.83 -13.59 -59.50
C LYS A 105 -85.36 -13.56 -59.43
N LYS A 106 -85.94 -13.56 -58.22
CA LYS A 106 -87.40 -13.49 -58.04
C LYS A 106 -87.96 -12.17 -58.56
N LEU A 107 -87.29 -11.05 -58.29
CA LEU A 107 -87.69 -9.73 -58.77
C LEU A 107 -87.70 -9.66 -60.30
N LYS A 108 -86.67 -10.19 -60.96
CA LYS A 108 -86.61 -10.30 -62.42
C LYS A 108 -87.81 -11.06 -62.98
N VAL A 109 -88.12 -12.23 -62.43
CA VAL A 109 -89.27 -13.05 -62.86
C VAL A 109 -90.60 -12.30 -62.69
N VAL A 110 -90.78 -11.58 -61.59
CA VAL A 110 -91.98 -10.76 -61.35
C VAL A 110 -92.08 -9.62 -62.38
N LEU A 111 -90.98 -8.91 -62.65
CA LEU A 111 -90.94 -7.83 -63.65
C LEU A 111 -91.20 -8.35 -65.07
N GLU A 112 -90.65 -9.50 -65.44
CA GLU A 112 -90.92 -10.15 -66.74
C GLU A 112 -92.41 -10.52 -66.89
N SER A 113 -93.03 -11.05 -65.83
CA SER A 113 -94.46 -11.39 -65.82
C SER A 113 -95.38 -10.16 -65.91
N LEU A 114 -94.95 -9.02 -65.36
CA LEU A 114 -95.66 -7.74 -65.44
C LEU A 114 -95.50 -7.12 -66.82
N LYS A 115 -94.27 -7.08 -67.35
CA LYS A 115 -93.96 -6.62 -68.71
C LYS A 115 -94.84 -7.30 -69.77
N GLY A 116 -95.03 -8.61 -69.68
CA GLY A 116 -95.87 -9.38 -70.61
C GLY A 116 -97.35 -8.97 -70.64
N ARG A 117 -97.81 -8.21 -69.63
CA ARG A 117 -99.19 -7.69 -69.52
C ARG A 117 -99.30 -6.18 -69.80
N MET A 118 -98.19 -5.48 -70.01
CA MET A 118 -98.13 -4.02 -70.22
C MET A 118 -97.99 -3.65 -71.70
N VAL A 119 -98.44 -2.45 -72.06
CA VAL A 119 -98.41 -1.92 -73.44
C VAL A 119 -97.96 -0.45 -73.42
N GLY A 120 -97.30 0.01 -74.49
CA GLY A 120 -96.85 1.40 -74.65
C GLY A 120 -95.72 1.77 -73.67
N GLN A 121 -95.72 3.02 -73.21
CA GLN A 121 -94.65 3.60 -72.38
C GLN A 121 -94.37 2.80 -71.09
N ASN A 122 -95.40 2.25 -70.44
CA ASN A 122 -95.22 1.42 -69.24
C ASN A 122 -94.39 0.17 -69.54
N LYS A 123 -94.50 -0.41 -70.74
CA LYS A 123 -93.72 -1.58 -71.14
C LYS A 123 -92.23 -1.27 -71.24
N ASP A 124 -91.89 -0.07 -71.72
CA ASP A 124 -90.50 0.41 -71.85
C ASP A 124 -89.89 0.67 -70.45
N GLU A 125 -90.66 1.23 -69.51
CA GLU A 125 -90.23 1.42 -68.11
C GLU A 125 -89.96 0.08 -67.40
N PHE A 126 -90.80 -0.94 -67.62
CA PHE A 126 -90.54 -2.30 -67.11
C PHE A 126 -89.31 -2.93 -67.77
N GLU A 127 -89.03 -2.63 -69.03
CA GLU A 127 -87.83 -3.12 -69.72
C GLU A 127 -86.55 -2.50 -69.15
N GLU A 128 -86.57 -1.19 -68.89
CA GLU A 128 -85.48 -0.50 -68.21
C GLU A 128 -85.28 -1.04 -66.79
N ALA A 129 -86.37 -1.29 -66.05
CA ALA A 129 -86.30 -1.91 -64.73
C ALA A 129 -85.70 -3.32 -64.75
N ILE A 130 -86.03 -4.14 -65.75
CA ILE A 130 -85.42 -5.47 -65.94
C ILE A 130 -83.92 -5.32 -66.23
N SER A 131 -83.53 -4.39 -67.11
CA SER A 131 -82.12 -4.10 -67.42
C SER A 131 -81.35 -3.65 -66.18
N MET A 132 -81.92 -2.76 -65.36
CA MET A 132 -81.32 -2.35 -64.08
C MET A 132 -81.15 -3.55 -63.13
N VAL A 133 -82.14 -4.44 -63.03
CA VAL A 133 -82.02 -5.65 -62.21
C VAL A 133 -80.93 -6.61 -62.72
N GLU A 134 -80.76 -6.72 -64.04
CA GLU A 134 -79.68 -7.50 -64.66
C GLU A 134 -78.30 -6.90 -64.38
N THR A 135 -78.14 -5.58 -64.51
CA THR A 135 -76.87 -4.91 -64.19
C THR A 135 -76.50 -5.08 -62.71
N LEU A 136 -77.48 -4.96 -61.80
CA LEU A 136 -77.28 -5.20 -60.36
C LEU A 136 -76.90 -6.66 -60.06
N ALA A 137 -77.49 -7.62 -60.77
CA ALA A 137 -77.17 -9.03 -60.60
C ALA A 137 -75.71 -9.33 -61.01
N VAL A 138 -75.24 -8.76 -62.12
CA VAL A 138 -73.84 -8.89 -62.57
C VAL A 138 -72.87 -8.26 -61.56
N GLN A 139 -73.16 -7.05 -61.09
CA GLN A 139 -72.32 -6.36 -60.09
C GLN A 139 -72.21 -7.14 -58.77
N LEU A 140 -73.32 -7.73 -58.31
CA LEU A 140 -73.29 -8.57 -57.10
C LEU A 140 -72.48 -9.86 -57.30
N ALA A 141 -72.58 -10.50 -58.47
CA ALA A 141 -71.81 -11.71 -58.75
C ALA A 141 -70.30 -11.43 -58.81
N GLN A 142 -69.90 -10.29 -59.40
CA GLN A 142 -68.51 -9.84 -59.38
C GLN A 142 -68.02 -9.59 -57.95
N ARG A 143 -68.80 -8.85 -57.15
CA ARG A 143 -68.45 -8.54 -55.76
C ARG A 143 -68.39 -9.79 -54.88
N GLU A 144 -69.24 -10.79 -55.13
CA GLU A 144 -69.17 -12.09 -54.46
C GLU A 144 -67.86 -12.82 -54.78
N GLY A 145 -67.44 -12.81 -56.06
CA GLY A 145 -66.16 -13.38 -56.48
C GLY A 145 -64.95 -12.74 -55.80
N GLU A 146 -64.89 -11.41 -55.76
CA GLU A 146 -63.83 -10.65 -55.06
C GLU A 146 -63.79 -10.97 -53.57
N LEU A 147 -64.95 -10.98 -52.90
CA LEU A 147 -65.03 -11.35 -51.50
C LEU A 147 -64.56 -12.80 -51.27
N LEU A 148 -64.86 -13.74 -52.18
CA LEU A 148 -64.54 -15.16 -52.00
C LEU A 148 -63.03 -15.36 -52.08
N GLN A 149 -62.41 -14.63 -53.02
CA GLN A 149 -60.96 -14.55 -53.11
C GLN A 149 -60.37 -13.96 -51.83
N GLU A 150 -60.85 -12.79 -51.36
CA GLU A 150 -60.38 -12.14 -50.13
C GLU A 150 -60.51 -13.08 -48.92
N LYS A 151 -61.60 -13.83 -48.80
CA LYS A 151 -61.78 -14.85 -47.74
C LYS A 151 -60.69 -15.90 -47.78
N SER A 152 -60.34 -16.39 -48.98
CA SER A 152 -59.31 -17.40 -49.15
C SER A 152 -57.93 -16.86 -48.75
N GLU A 153 -57.64 -15.61 -49.05
CA GLU A 153 -56.41 -14.91 -48.69
C GLU A 153 -56.34 -14.63 -47.18
N VAL A 154 -57.43 -14.16 -46.58
CA VAL A 154 -57.56 -13.97 -45.12
C VAL A 154 -57.38 -15.30 -44.39
N LYS A 155 -57.90 -16.41 -44.93
CA LYS A 155 -57.69 -17.75 -44.36
C LYS A 155 -56.22 -18.17 -44.42
N LYS A 156 -55.53 -17.93 -45.54
CA LYS A 156 -54.08 -18.18 -45.67
C LYS A 156 -53.30 -17.31 -44.67
N LEU A 157 -53.62 -16.03 -44.57
CA LEU A 157 -52.97 -15.09 -43.66
C LEU A 157 -53.17 -15.49 -42.19
N ALA A 158 -54.37 -15.94 -41.81
CA ALA A 158 -54.64 -16.43 -40.46
C ALA A 158 -53.78 -17.66 -40.11
N ILE A 159 -53.56 -18.57 -41.06
CA ILE A 159 -52.67 -19.73 -40.86
C ILE A 159 -51.22 -19.27 -40.67
N PHE A 160 -50.73 -18.36 -41.52
CA PHE A 160 -49.38 -17.81 -41.38
C PHE A 160 -49.18 -17.07 -40.06
N LEU A 161 -50.16 -16.25 -39.65
CA LEU A 161 -50.10 -15.49 -38.41
C LEU A 161 -50.13 -16.40 -37.19
N LYS A 162 -50.93 -17.48 -37.22
CA LYS A 162 -50.92 -18.53 -36.20
C LYS A 162 -49.55 -19.20 -36.12
N LYS A 163 -48.98 -19.62 -37.25
CA LYS A 163 -47.65 -20.25 -37.28
C LYS A 163 -46.57 -19.32 -36.74
N ALA A 164 -46.52 -18.08 -37.21
CA ALA A 164 -45.57 -17.09 -36.72
C ALA A 164 -45.71 -16.82 -35.21
N SER A 165 -46.95 -16.84 -34.68
CA SER A 165 -47.19 -16.67 -33.24
C SER A 165 -46.70 -17.86 -32.41
N GLU A 166 -46.85 -19.09 -32.92
CA GLU A 166 -46.36 -20.32 -32.29
C GLU A 166 -44.83 -20.35 -32.30
N ASP A 167 -44.22 -20.02 -33.43
CA ASP A 167 -42.76 -19.96 -33.60
C ASP A 167 -42.16 -18.89 -32.66
N ALA A 168 -42.77 -17.70 -32.58
CA ALA A 168 -42.34 -16.65 -31.64
C ALA A 168 -42.45 -17.10 -30.18
N LYS A 169 -43.54 -17.78 -29.81
CA LYS A 169 -43.73 -18.33 -28.46
C LYS A 169 -42.64 -19.35 -28.12
N LYS A 170 -42.34 -20.26 -29.04
CA LYS A 170 -41.28 -21.27 -28.88
C LYS A 170 -39.92 -20.62 -28.62
N VAL A 171 -39.51 -19.65 -29.45
CA VAL A 171 -38.23 -18.93 -29.28
C VAL A 171 -38.15 -18.26 -27.91
N VAL A 172 -39.24 -17.62 -27.47
CA VAL A 172 -39.29 -16.98 -26.14
C VAL A 172 -39.15 -17.99 -25.01
N GLU A 173 -39.77 -19.17 -25.13
CA GLU A 173 -39.69 -20.23 -24.12
C GLU A 173 -38.28 -20.85 -24.05
N GLU A 174 -37.63 -21.06 -25.19
CA GLU A 174 -36.25 -21.54 -25.32
C GLU A 174 -35.25 -20.56 -24.70
N GLU A 175 -35.34 -19.27 -25.03
CA GLU A 175 -34.48 -18.23 -24.46
C GLU A 175 -34.68 -18.10 -22.93
N ARG A 176 -35.93 -18.20 -22.46
CA ARG A 176 -36.23 -18.25 -21.02
C ARG A 176 -35.61 -19.47 -20.34
N ALA A 177 -35.63 -20.64 -20.99
CA ALA A 177 -34.99 -21.84 -20.46
C ALA A 177 -33.46 -21.68 -20.40
N CYS A 178 -32.84 -21.17 -21.45
CA CYS A 178 -31.42 -20.86 -21.50
C CYS A 178 -31.02 -19.86 -20.39
N ALA A 179 -31.78 -18.78 -20.22
CA ALA A 179 -31.56 -17.80 -19.17
C ALA A 179 -31.65 -18.42 -17.77
N ARG A 180 -32.64 -19.28 -17.52
CA ARG A 180 -32.77 -20.00 -16.23
C ARG A 180 -31.55 -20.87 -15.93
N VAL A 181 -31.05 -21.62 -16.92
CA VAL A 181 -29.85 -22.45 -16.75
C VAL A 181 -28.62 -21.59 -16.44
N LYS A 182 -28.43 -20.47 -17.14
CA LYS A 182 -27.32 -19.53 -16.87
C LYS A 182 -27.40 -18.92 -15.47
N ILE A 183 -28.60 -18.52 -15.04
CA ILE A 183 -28.82 -18.00 -13.69
C ILE A 183 -28.47 -19.05 -12.64
N GLU A 184 -28.93 -20.29 -12.82
CA GLU A 184 -28.67 -21.36 -11.86
C GLU A 184 -27.19 -21.74 -11.81
N SER A 185 -26.52 -21.78 -12.96
CA SER A 185 -25.07 -21.97 -13.04
C SER A 185 -24.29 -20.86 -12.31
N ALA A 186 -24.69 -19.60 -12.49
CA ALA A 186 -24.09 -18.47 -11.80
C ALA A 186 -24.33 -18.52 -10.28
N ARG A 187 -25.54 -18.90 -9.85
CA ARG A 187 -25.86 -19.12 -8.43
C ARG A 187 -25.02 -20.23 -7.81
N ALA A 188 -24.86 -21.37 -8.50
CA ALA A 188 -24.00 -22.45 -8.04
C ALA A 188 -22.53 -22.02 -7.94
N ALA A 189 -22.04 -21.23 -8.90
CA ALA A 189 -20.70 -20.65 -8.83
C ALA A 189 -20.53 -19.71 -7.62
N ALA A 190 -21.50 -18.82 -7.39
CA ALA A 190 -21.49 -17.92 -6.24
C ALA A 190 -21.53 -18.68 -4.90
N GLN A 191 -22.35 -19.74 -4.79
CA GLN A 191 -22.40 -20.59 -3.60
C GLN A 191 -21.05 -21.27 -3.32
N ARG A 192 -20.35 -21.77 -4.35
CA ARG A 192 -19.00 -22.33 -4.18
C ARG A 192 -18.00 -21.31 -3.65
N VAL A 193 -18.06 -20.07 -4.14
CA VAL A 193 -17.21 -18.99 -3.65
C VAL A 193 -17.51 -18.69 -2.17
N VAL A 194 -18.79 -18.57 -1.82
CA VAL A 194 -19.21 -18.36 -0.43
C VAL A 194 -18.73 -19.49 0.49
N GLN A 195 -18.87 -20.74 0.07
CA GLN A 195 -18.37 -21.90 0.83
C GLN A 195 -16.84 -21.85 0.98
N ALA A 196 -16.09 -21.58 -0.09
CA ALA A 196 -14.64 -21.46 -0.03
C ALA A 196 -14.18 -20.35 0.93
N PHE A 197 -14.89 -19.21 0.95
CA PHE A 197 -14.64 -18.14 1.92
C PHE A 197 -14.91 -18.59 3.35
N HIS A 198 -16.03 -19.28 3.58
CA HIS A 198 -16.37 -19.81 4.90
C HIS A 198 -15.34 -20.83 5.39
N GLU A 199 -14.92 -21.76 4.54
CA GLU A 199 -13.83 -22.71 4.86
C GLU A 199 -12.52 -22.00 5.15
N HIS A 200 -12.16 -20.98 4.38
CA HIS A 200 -10.96 -20.19 4.62
C HIS A 200 -11.05 -19.43 5.96
N GLU A 201 -12.20 -18.84 6.27
CA GLU A 201 -12.42 -18.18 7.56
C GLU A 201 -12.29 -19.18 8.71
N MET A 202 -12.89 -20.36 8.59
CA MET A 202 -12.76 -21.43 9.59
C MET A 202 -11.33 -21.93 9.72
N LYS A 203 -10.57 -22.09 8.63
CA LYS A 203 -9.13 -22.43 8.66
C LYS A 203 -8.28 -21.32 9.28
N THR A 204 -8.68 -20.07 9.12
CA THR A 204 -7.98 -18.93 9.72
C THR A 204 -8.30 -18.81 11.21
N ARG A 205 -9.53 -19.15 11.62
CA ARG A 205 -9.95 -19.26 13.03
C ARG A 205 -9.47 -20.54 13.70
N SER A 206 -9.21 -21.61 12.95
CA SER A 206 -8.73 -22.88 13.51
C SER A 206 -7.31 -22.68 14.01
N THR A 207 -7.21 -22.37 15.29
CA THR A 207 -6.13 -22.49 16.28
C THR A 207 -4.68 -22.25 15.87
N GLU A 208 -4.19 -22.64 14.70
CA GLU A 208 -2.76 -22.58 14.35
C GLU A 208 -2.29 -21.12 14.26
N LYS A 209 -2.93 -20.27 13.44
CA LYS A 209 -2.57 -18.84 13.34
C LYS A 209 -2.84 -18.05 14.63
N GLN A 210 -3.90 -18.41 15.37
CA GLN A 210 -4.23 -17.76 16.63
C GLN A 210 -3.25 -18.16 17.75
N LYS A 211 -2.86 -19.43 17.82
CA LYS A 211 -1.84 -19.93 18.76
C LYS A 211 -0.46 -19.37 18.44
N ASP A 212 -0.10 -19.24 17.17
CA ASP A 212 1.16 -18.62 16.75
C ASP A 212 1.22 -17.15 17.17
N PHE A 213 0.11 -16.41 16.98
CA PHE A 213 0.02 -15.02 17.43
C PHE A 213 0.09 -14.91 18.97
N GLU A 214 -0.61 -15.77 19.70
CA GLU A 214 -0.55 -15.81 21.17
C GLU A 214 0.84 -16.20 21.70
N GLN A 215 1.51 -17.15 21.05
CA GLN A 215 2.88 -17.52 21.38
C GLN A 215 3.84 -16.36 21.12
N LEU A 216 3.75 -15.71 19.97
CA LEU A 216 4.54 -14.53 19.65
C LEU A 216 4.31 -13.40 20.67
N MET A 217 3.07 -13.18 21.10
CA MET A 217 2.76 -12.19 22.14
C MET A 217 3.43 -12.54 23.49
N ARG A 218 3.45 -13.81 23.88
CA ARG A 218 4.18 -14.27 25.08
C ARG A 218 5.68 -14.05 24.96
N GLU A 219 6.27 -14.42 23.82
CA GLU A 219 7.70 -14.24 23.57
C GLU A 219 8.10 -12.76 23.58
N VAL A 220 7.29 -11.88 22.98
CA VAL A 220 7.50 -10.43 23.01
C VAL A 220 7.41 -9.88 24.43
N GLN A 221 6.47 -10.36 25.24
CA GLN A 221 6.35 -9.97 26.65
C GLN A 221 7.58 -10.40 27.47
N GLU A 222 8.05 -11.63 27.30
CA GLU A 222 9.23 -12.13 28.01
C GLU A 222 10.51 -11.39 27.57
N ALA A 223 10.67 -11.13 26.27
CA ALA A 223 11.80 -10.34 25.77
C ALA A 223 11.82 -8.92 26.37
N ARG A 224 10.64 -8.29 26.53
CA ARG A 224 10.52 -7.00 27.22
C ARG A 224 10.91 -7.11 28.70
N ARG A 225 10.46 -8.16 29.40
CA ARG A 225 10.79 -8.41 30.81
C ARG A 225 12.30 -8.61 31.02
N ILE A 226 12.93 -9.46 30.21
CA ILE A 226 14.37 -9.71 30.26
C ILE A 226 15.14 -8.41 30.04
N LYS A 227 14.76 -7.62 29.03
CA LYS A 227 15.39 -6.32 28.76
C LYS A 227 15.31 -5.39 29.98
N MET A 228 14.12 -5.28 30.58
CA MET A 228 13.91 -4.44 31.77
C MET A 228 14.70 -4.89 32.99
N LEU A 229 14.96 -6.19 33.13
CA LEU A 229 15.73 -6.73 34.27
C LEU A 229 17.24 -6.51 34.12
N HIS A 230 17.77 -6.63 32.89
CA HIS A 230 19.21 -6.62 32.65
C HIS A 230 19.77 -5.23 32.34
N GLN A 231 18.96 -4.33 31.76
CA GLN A 231 19.42 -2.98 31.41
C GLN A 231 19.80 -2.12 32.63
N PRO A 232 18.99 -2.05 33.71
CA PRO A 232 19.35 -1.30 34.92
C PRO A 232 20.56 -1.90 35.64
N SER A 233 20.65 -3.23 35.71
CA SER A 233 21.75 -3.93 36.38
C SER A 233 23.10 -3.69 35.71
N ARG A 234 23.15 -3.66 34.37
CA ARG A 234 24.38 -3.33 33.63
C ARG A 234 24.81 -1.87 33.81
N VAL A 235 23.86 -0.94 33.79
CA VAL A 235 24.16 0.49 34.01
C VAL A 235 24.65 0.73 35.43
N MET A 236 23.96 0.17 36.43
CA MET A 236 24.35 0.29 37.84
C MET A 236 25.76 -0.27 38.11
N HIS A 237 26.09 -1.43 37.53
CA HIS A 237 27.43 -2.02 37.71
C HIS A 237 28.53 -1.10 37.14
N MET A 238 28.33 -0.55 35.94
CA MET A 238 29.27 0.38 35.33
C MET A 238 29.38 1.69 36.12
N GLU A 239 28.28 2.19 36.69
CA GLU A 239 28.28 3.40 37.54
C GLU A 239 29.12 3.20 38.81
N HIS A 240 28.97 2.05 39.48
CA HIS A 240 29.78 1.71 40.65
C HIS A 240 31.26 1.55 40.31
N GLU A 241 31.59 0.90 39.19
CA GLU A 241 32.98 0.76 38.73
C GLU A 241 33.61 2.14 38.44
N LEU A 242 32.89 3.01 37.72
CA LEU A 242 33.34 4.38 37.46
C LEU A 242 33.54 5.19 38.76
N GLN A 243 32.66 5.02 39.74
CA GLN A 243 32.80 5.68 41.03
C GLN A 243 34.04 5.19 41.78
N ALA A 244 34.30 3.88 41.79
CA ALA A 244 35.50 3.31 42.39
C ALA A 244 36.79 3.82 41.71
N LEU A 245 36.82 3.87 40.38
CA LEU A 245 37.95 4.40 39.62
C LEU A 245 38.19 5.89 39.90
N ARG A 246 37.13 6.70 40.05
CA ARG A 246 37.24 8.11 40.42
C ARG A 246 37.85 8.29 41.82
N ILE A 247 37.46 7.47 42.79
CA ILE A 247 38.03 7.50 44.14
C ILE A 247 39.52 7.16 44.09
N GLN A 248 39.88 6.05 43.44
CA GLN A 248 41.29 5.64 43.30
C GLN A 248 42.13 6.70 42.56
N TYR A 249 41.56 7.32 41.52
CA TYR A 249 42.24 8.39 40.80
C TYR A 249 42.47 9.62 41.69
N ALA A 250 41.48 10.00 42.49
CA ALA A 250 41.61 11.11 43.45
C ALA A 250 42.70 10.83 44.49
N GLU A 251 42.73 9.62 45.07
CA GLU A 251 43.76 9.20 46.01
C GLU A 251 45.16 9.22 45.39
N LYS A 252 45.33 8.60 44.21
CA LYS A 252 46.62 8.61 43.49
C LYS A 252 47.05 10.02 43.11
N SER A 253 46.12 10.90 42.74
CA SER A 253 46.41 12.30 42.45
C SER A 253 46.89 13.03 43.70
N MET A 254 46.24 12.84 44.85
CA MET A 254 46.68 13.41 46.13
C MET A 254 48.08 12.94 46.51
N SER A 255 48.34 11.63 46.44
CA SER A 255 49.66 11.07 46.71
C SER A 255 50.72 11.61 45.75
N SER A 256 50.39 11.75 44.45
CA SER A 256 51.30 12.35 43.46
C SER A 256 51.64 13.80 43.80
N VAL A 257 50.65 14.60 44.19
CA VAL A 257 50.87 15.99 44.63
C VAL A 257 51.71 16.05 45.91
N GLN A 258 51.47 15.16 46.87
CA GLN A 258 52.27 15.06 48.11
C GLN A 258 53.73 14.70 47.81
N LEU A 259 53.97 13.67 47.00
CA LEU A 259 55.31 13.28 46.57
C LEU A 259 56.02 14.40 45.81
N ARG A 260 55.32 15.13 44.94
CA ARG A 260 55.90 16.32 44.27
C ARG A 260 56.33 17.39 45.28
N LYS A 261 55.56 17.63 46.34
CA LYS A 261 55.92 18.57 47.42
C LYS A 261 57.11 18.08 48.23
N GLU A 262 57.19 16.79 48.54
CA GLU A 262 58.35 16.18 49.20
C GLU A 262 59.62 16.27 48.38
N LEU A 263 59.56 15.91 47.09
CA LEU A 263 60.68 16.05 46.17
C LEU A 263 61.15 17.50 46.06
N ALA A 264 60.24 18.46 46.03
CA ALA A 264 60.59 19.88 46.04
C ALA A 264 61.28 20.31 47.34
N ARG A 265 60.88 19.76 48.51
CA ARG A 265 61.54 20.01 49.79
C ARG A 265 62.94 19.38 49.86
N ASN A 266 63.08 18.13 49.43
CA ASN A 266 64.38 17.44 49.42
C ASN A 266 65.38 18.13 48.50
N LYS A 267 64.95 18.59 47.32
CA LYS A 267 65.81 19.39 46.42
C LYS A 267 66.35 20.65 47.09
N ARG A 268 65.51 21.39 47.82
CA ARG A 268 65.94 22.59 48.57
C ARG A 268 66.94 22.26 49.68
N LEU A 269 66.77 21.13 50.38
CA LEU A 269 67.70 20.69 51.42
C LEU A 269 69.06 20.27 50.84
N GLU A 270 69.06 19.52 49.73
CA GLU A 270 70.30 19.17 49.02
C GLU A 270 71.02 20.42 48.48
N GLU A 271 70.29 21.39 47.93
CA GLU A 271 70.87 22.68 47.52
C GLU A 271 71.53 23.43 48.67
N ASN A 272 70.97 23.37 49.89
CA ASN A 272 71.55 24.00 51.08
C ASN A 272 72.83 23.30 51.58
N MET A 273 72.89 21.96 51.56
CA MET A 273 74.09 21.22 52.00
C MET A 273 75.27 21.39 51.02
N ASN A 274 74.99 21.60 49.74
CA ASN A 274 76.00 21.81 48.70
C ASN A 274 76.68 23.20 48.73
N GLN A 275 76.40 24.06 49.73
CA GLN A 275 76.93 25.42 49.84
C GLN A 275 77.89 25.64 51.03
N LEU A 276 78.27 24.58 51.76
CA LEU A 276 79.02 24.67 53.02
C LEU A 276 80.55 24.87 52.84
N TYR A 277 81.12 24.52 51.69
CA TYR A 277 82.56 24.64 51.42
C TYR A 277 82.82 25.38 50.10
N GLU A 278 83.92 26.12 50.05
CA GLU A 278 84.40 26.85 48.88
C GLU A 278 85.83 26.42 48.54
N LEU A 279 86.25 26.61 47.28
CA LEU A 279 87.61 26.33 46.84
C LEU A 279 88.42 27.63 46.86
N GLU A 280 89.54 27.64 47.60
CA GLU A 280 90.44 28.77 47.70
C GLU A 280 91.78 28.49 47.00
N GLY A 281 92.18 29.41 46.12
CA GLY A 281 93.44 29.37 45.39
C GLY A 281 93.25 29.77 43.92
N LEU A 282 94.36 30.13 43.27
CA LEU A 282 94.36 30.48 41.85
C LEU A 282 94.33 29.22 40.99
N GLU A 283 93.38 29.12 40.06
CA GLU A 283 93.20 27.98 39.15
C GLU A 283 94.22 28.01 37.98
N SER A 284 95.51 28.17 38.30
CA SER A 284 96.62 28.20 37.33
C SER A 284 97.64 27.08 37.57
N LEU A 285 98.31 26.67 36.49
CA LEU A 285 99.38 25.68 36.51
C LEU A 285 100.51 26.13 37.47
N GLY A 286 100.87 25.26 38.42
CA GLY A 286 101.87 25.55 39.45
C GLY A 286 101.34 26.25 40.71
N SER A 287 100.06 26.62 40.77
CA SER A 287 99.40 27.12 41.99
C SER A 287 98.90 25.97 42.88
N SER A 288 98.37 26.25 44.06
CA SER A 288 97.78 25.23 44.94
C SER A 288 96.34 25.60 45.27
N LEU A 289 95.41 24.67 45.04
CA LEU A 289 94.00 24.79 45.39
C LEU A 289 93.71 24.05 46.70
N HIS A 290 92.95 24.71 47.57
CA HIS A 290 92.56 24.25 48.89
C HIS A 290 91.04 24.29 49.03
N ILE A 291 90.47 23.36 49.77
CA ILE A 291 89.06 23.42 50.14
C ILE A 291 88.99 24.15 51.49
N ILE A 292 88.15 25.18 51.59
CA ILE A 292 87.92 25.93 52.83
C ILE A 292 86.44 25.90 53.22
N PRO A 293 86.11 25.89 54.52
CA PRO A 293 84.75 26.05 54.98
C PRO A 293 84.28 27.48 54.73
N ARG A 294 83.04 27.64 54.24
CA ARG A 294 82.46 28.96 53.94
C ARG A 294 81.89 29.65 55.18
N GLU A 295 81.49 28.86 56.17
CA GLU A 295 80.92 29.29 57.44
C GLU A 295 81.60 28.55 58.61
N ASP A 296 81.80 29.21 59.75
CA ASP A 296 82.50 28.69 60.95
C ASP A 296 81.77 27.50 61.62
N THR A 297 80.57 27.17 61.15
CA THR A 297 79.76 26.01 61.56
C THR A 297 79.96 24.78 60.69
N ALA A 298 80.80 24.84 59.65
CA ALA A 298 81.06 23.71 58.77
C ALA A 298 81.94 22.65 59.47
N PRO A 299 81.69 21.34 59.26
CA PRO A 299 82.51 20.27 59.83
C PRO A 299 84.00 20.40 59.48
N ASP A 300 84.88 20.06 60.43
CA ASP A 300 86.33 20.13 60.22
C ASP A 300 86.77 19.23 59.05
N ILE A 301 87.54 19.80 58.12
CA ILE A 301 87.94 19.17 56.87
C ILE A 301 88.74 17.88 57.10
N SER A 302 89.44 17.79 58.24
CA SER A 302 90.18 16.59 58.65
C SER A 302 89.31 15.33 58.77
N THR A 303 88.01 15.50 59.00
CA THR A 303 87.02 14.41 59.12
C THR A 303 86.33 14.08 57.80
N CYS A 304 86.56 14.87 56.75
CA CYS A 304 85.91 14.69 55.46
C CYS A 304 86.71 13.76 54.54
N ALA A 305 86.03 12.83 53.89
CA ALA A 305 86.62 12.03 52.81
C ALA A 305 86.65 12.87 51.51
N ILE A 306 87.78 13.52 51.25
CA ILE A 306 87.97 14.37 50.07
C ILE A 306 88.56 13.54 48.94
N GLN A 307 88.02 13.73 47.73
CA GLN A 307 88.52 13.10 46.51
C GLN A 307 88.53 14.10 45.35
N TRP A 308 89.67 14.18 44.67
CA TRP A 308 89.86 15.04 43.50
C TRP A 308 89.64 14.27 42.20
N TYR A 309 89.05 14.96 41.23
CA TYR A 309 88.74 14.41 39.90
C TYR A 309 89.23 15.37 38.81
N ARG A 310 89.72 14.78 37.72
CA ARG A 310 89.99 15.45 36.45
C ARG A 310 88.84 15.23 35.49
N ILE A 311 88.45 16.22 34.70
CA ILE A 311 87.50 16.03 33.60
C ILE A 311 88.30 15.92 32.29
N GLN A 312 87.95 14.95 31.45
CA GLN A 312 88.60 14.76 30.14
C GLN A 312 88.07 15.78 29.11
N SER A 313 88.93 16.28 28.23
CA SER A 313 88.62 17.38 27.29
C SER A 313 87.52 17.05 26.27
N GLU A 314 87.29 15.76 25.98
CA GLU A 314 86.33 15.31 24.96
C GLU A 314 85.03 14.71 25.52
N GLY A 315 84.80 14.79 26.83
CA GLY A 315 83.54 14.39 27.43
C GLY A 315 83.53 14.58 28.93
N ASN A 316 82.37 14.95 29.49
CA ASN A 316 82.13 15.18 30.92
C ASN A 316 82.31 13.93 31.82
N LYS A 317 83.19 13.00 31.46
CA LYS A 317 83.63 11.89 32.29
C LYS A 317 84.72 12.38 33.23
N LYS A 318 84.50 12.11 34.52
CA LYS A 318 85.41 12.41 35.62
C LYS A 318 86.39 11.25 35.80
N GLU A 319 87.67 11.50 35.64
CA GLU A 319 88.78 10.61 35.94
C GLU A 319 89.26 10.86 37.36
N LEU A 320 89.37 9.79 38.16
CA LEU A 320 89.81 9.89 39.54
C LEU A 320 91.33 10.13 39.58
N ILE A 321 91.77 11.12 40.37
CA ILE A 321 93.20 11.34 40.64
C ILE A 321 93.53 10.60 41.94
N PRO A 322 94.22 9.44 41.90
CA PRO A 322 94.52 8.69 43.12
C PRO A 322 95.60 9.41 43.93
N GLY A 323 95.45 9.47 45.25
CA GLY A 323 96.53 9.82 46.18
C GLY A 323 96.65 11.29 46.62
N ILE A 324 95.72 12.18 46.23
CA ILE A 324 95.70 13.59 46.66
C ILE A 324 94.44 13.82 47.50
N TYR A 325 94.60 14.24 48.75
CA TYR A 325 93.50 14.25 49.73
C TYR A 325 93.20 15.61 50.38
N LEU A 326 94.11 16.60 50.43
CA LEU A 326 93.82 17.91 51.04
C LEU A 326 94.20 19.11 50.19
N THR A 327 95.41 19.11 49.61
CA THR A 327 95.91 20.20 48.77
C THR A 327 96.23 19.67 47.38
N PHE A 328 95.73 20.33 46.35
CA PHE A 328 96.00 19.95 44.95
C PHE A 328 96.85 21.00 44.25
N VAL A 329 97.95 20.59 43.60
CA VAL A 329 98.82 21.45 42.80
C VAL A 329 98.61 21.10 41.31
N PRO A 330 98.02 21.96 40.48
CA PRO A 330 97.76 21.65 39.08
C PRO A 330 99.07 21.58 38.28
N PHE A 331 99.43 20.38 37.84
CA PHE A 331 100.51 20.15 36.87
C PHE A 331 100.02 20.10 35.41
N SER A 332 98.71 20.27 35.17
CA SER A 332 98.07 20.65 33.90
C SER A 332 96.61 21.03 34.16
N LEU A 333 96.01 21.81 33.24
CA LEU A 333 94.70 22.48 33.35
C LEU A 333 93.62 21.62 34.00
N LEU A 334 93.12 22.07 35.15
CA LEU A 334 92.09 21.36 35.91
C LEU A 334 91.08 22.33 36.51
N TYR A 335 89.81 22.03 36.22
CA TYR A 335 88.65 22.57 36.89
C TYR A 335 88.25 21.64 38.04
N VAL A 336 87.94 22.20 39.19
CA VAL A 336 87.65 21.41 40.39
C VAL A 336 86.15 21.39 40.63
N ASN A 337 85.60 20.19 40.81
CA ASN A 337 84.20 20.00 41.17
C ASN A 337 84.16 18.87 42.20
N SER A 338 84.22 19.24 43.50
CA SER A 338 84.20 18.27 44.59
C SER A 338 82.79 17.67 44.73
N SER A 339 82.72 16.37 44.97
CA SER A 339 81.49 15.58 44.95
C SER A 339 80.61 15.77 46.21
N SER A 340 80.60 16.98 46.79
CA SER A 340 79.57 17.46 47.71
C SER A 340 79.34 18.99 47.65
N CYS A 341 79.87 19.68 46.62
CA CYS A 341 79.58 21.09 46.33
C CYS A 341 79.50 21.24 44.80
N LYS A 342 78.28 21.26 44.26
CA LYS A 342 78.07 21.62 42.85
C LYS A 342 78.10 23.14 42.71
N THR A 343 79.29 23.71 42.60
CA THR A 343 79.45 25.06 42.05
C THR A 343 79.89 24.89 40.59
N ASN A 344 78.91 24.77 39.69
CA ASN A 344 79.17 24.86 38.26
C ASN A 344 79.53 26.31 37.93
N ARG A 345 80.82 26.61 37.87
CA ARG A 345 81.33 27.75 37.10
C ARG A 345 82.06 27.18 35.89
N ASN A 346 81.92 27.83 34.75
CA ASN A 346 82.64 27.50 33.53
C ASN A 346 83.75 28.54 33.39
N LEU A 347 85.02 28.16 33.28
CA LEU A 347 85.97 29.01 32.56
C LEU A 347 86.31 28.38 31.22
N THR A 348 86.06 29.17 30.19
CA THR A 348 86.44 28.96 28.80
C THR A 348 87.70 29.77 28.55
N ILE A 349 88.79 29.11 28.15
CA ILE A 349 89.76 29.61 27.15
C ILE A 349 90.14 28.42 26.28
#